data_AF-S6BGW5-F1
#
_entry.id   AF-S6BGW5-F1
#
_cell.length_a   1.000
_cell.length_b   1.000
_cell.length_c   1.000
_cell.angle_alpha   90.00
_cell.angle_beta   90.00
_cell.angle_gamma   90.00
#
_symmetry.space_group_name_H-M   'P 1'
#
loop_
_entity.id
_entity.type
_entity.pdbx_description
1 polymer ?
#
loop_
_entity_poly.entity_id
_entity_poly.type
_entity_poly.pdbx_seq_one_letter_code
_entity_poly.pdbx_strand_id
1 'polypeptide(L)'
;MGKDWPLFIREATRCLKVGGILKIVEVSSRFTDINKFNDFFNLIGYNNEEEMEHDEHDIFTFFQFRLQTKQKTIPGDIYSKISDVLLPCLYKRR
;
A
#
# COMPACT_ATOMS: atom_id res chain seq x y z
N MET A 1 1.22 9.29 3.07
CA MET A 1 0.89 9.48 1.64
C MET A 1 -0.43 10.24 1.49
N GLY A 2 -0.63 10.99 0.40
CA GLY A 2 -1.93 11.64 0.10
C GLY A 2 -3.00 10.63 -0.35
N LYS A 3 -4.18 11.11 -0.78
CA LYS A 3 -5.20 10.25 -1.40
C LYS A 3 -4.79 9.74 -2.80
N ASP A 4 -3.85 10.41 -3.44
CA ASP A 4 -3.19 10.03 -4.68
C ASP A 4 -2.13 8.93 -4.52
N TRP A 5 -2.03 8.32 -3.33
CA TRP A 5 -1.12 7.21 -3.03
C TRP A 5 -1.06 6.10 -4.08
N PRO A 6 -2.16 5.71 -4.77
CA PRO A 6 -2.07 4.63 -5.76
C PRO A 6 -1.16 4.99 -6.94
N LEU A 7 -1.00 6.28 -7.26
CA LEU A 7 -0.07 6.76 -8.29
C LEU A 7 1.38 6.59 -7.85
N PHE A 8 1.69 6.84 -6.57
CA PHE A 8 3.04 6.61 -6.03
C PHE A 8 3.40 5.12 -6.08
N ILE A 9 2.44 4.24 -5.77
CA ILE A 9 2.64 2.79 -5.89
C ILE A 9 2.91 2.41 -7.34
N ARG A 10 2.13 2.93 -8.29
CA ARG A 10 2.36 2.66 -9.72
C ARG A 10 3.78 3.01 -10.16
N GLU A 11 4.27 4.19 -9.78
CA GLU A 11 5.64 4.61 -10.12
C GLU A 11 6.71 3.79 -9.38
N ALA A 12 6.47 3.42 -8.12
CA ALA A 12 7.34 2.52 -7.39
C ALA A 12 7.43 1.15 -8.08
N THR A 13 6.32 0.56 -8.49
CA THR A 13 6.26 -0.71 -9.25
C THR A 13 6.98 -0.61 -10.59
N ARG A 14 6.88 0.53 -11.29
CA ARG A 14 7.58 0.77 -12.55
C ARG A 14 9.10 0.67 -12.35
N CYS A 15 9.62 1.30 -11.29
CA CYS A 15 11.04 1.32 -10.95
C CYS A 15 11.54 -0.01 -10.36
N LEU A 16 10.70 -0.74 -9.61
CA LEU A 16 11.09 -1.95 -8.92
C LEU A 16 11.32 -3.12 -9.89
N LYS A 17 12.32 -3.96 -9.64
CA LYS A 17 12.53 -5.21 -10.38
C LYS A 17 11.70 -6.33 -9.76
N VAL A 18 11.36 -7.36 -10.56
CA VAL A 18 10.76 -8.59 -10.04
C VAL A 18 11.68 -9.20 -8.98
N GLY A 19 11.11 -9.66 -7.88
CA GLY A 19 11.80 -10.11 -6.67
C GLY A 19 12.17 -8.97 -5.70
N GLY A 20 12.04 -7.71 -6.12
CA GLY A 20 12.29 -6.54 -5.29
C GLY A 20 11.23 -6.33 -4.21
N ILE A 21 11.61 -5.62 -3.16
CA ILE A 21 10.79 -5.39 -1.97
C ILE A 21 10.31 -3.94 -1.93
N LEU A 22 9.01 -3.75 -1.74
CA LEU A 22 8.37 -2.47 -1.45
C LEU A 22 7.97 -2.45 0.02
N LYS A 23 8.52 -1.51 0.79
CA LYS A 23 8.17 -1.29 2.19
C LYS A 23 7.27 -0.07 2.30
N ILE A 24 6.17 -0.20 3.03
CA ILE A 24 5.22 0.88 3.27
C ILE A 24 5.04 1.02 4.77
N VAL A 25 5.09 2.25 5.26
CA VAL A 25 4.78 2.59 6.65
C VAL A 25 3.71 3.66 6.60
N GLU A 26 2.58 3.40 7.25
CA GLU A 26 1.49 4.35 7.32
C GLU A 26 0.85 4.43 8.68
N VAL A 27 0.21 5.56 8.99
CA VAL A 27 -0.49 5.73 10.25
C VAL A 27 -1.70 4.79 10.30
N SER A 28 -1.78 3.93 11.32
CA SER A 28 -2.79 2.87 11.45
C SER A 28 -4.22 3.42 11.38
N SER A 29 -4.46 4.59 11.98
CA SER A 29 -5.79 5.23 12.00
C SER A 29 -6.29 5.73 10.64
N ARG A 30 -5.45 5.69 9.59
CA ARG A 30 -5.83 6.12 8.25
C ARG A 30 -6.43 5.00 7.41
N PHE A 31 -6.20 3.75 7.75
CA PHE A 31 -6.77 2.64 7.02
C PHE A 31 -8.27 2.54 7.31
N THR A 32 -9.09 2.61 6.26
CA THR A 32 -10.52 2.29 6.37
C THR A 32 -10.75 0.78 6.28
N ASP A 33 -9.90 0.09 5.51
CA ASP A 33 -9.99 -1.36 5.27
C ASP A 33 -8.60 -1.90 4.86
N ILE A 34 -7.89 -2.52 5.80
CA ILE A 34 -6.55 -3.08 5.58
C ILE A 34 -6.60 -4.27 4.60
N ASN A 35 -7.68 -5.03 4.59
CA ASN A 35 -7.81 -6.19 3.70
C ASN A 35 -7.91 -5.73 2.24
N LYS A 36 -8.71 -4.70 1.95
CA LYS A 36 -8.76 -4.10 0.60
C LYS A 36 -7.41 -3.51 0.17
N PHE A 37 -6.65 -2.96 1.12
CA PHE A 37 -5.29 -2.49 0.85
C PHE A 37 -4.41 -3.66 0.38
N ASN A 38 -4.39 -4.77 1.13
CA ASN A 38 -3.62 -5.96 0.79
C ASN A 38 -4.07 -6.61 -0.54
N ASP A 39 -5.38 -6.69 -0.77
CA ASP A 39 -5.96 -7.24 -2.01
C ASP A 39 -5.52 -6.45 -3.25
N PHE A 40 -5.40 -5.13 -3.13
CA PHE A 40 -4.88 -4.29 -4.20
C PHE A 40 -3.43 -4.64 -4.54
N PHE A 41 -2.56 -4.87 -3.55
CA PHE A 41 -1.17 -5.27 -3.78
C PHE A 41 -1.08 -6.64 -4.43
N ASN A 42 -1.88 -7.60 -3.97
CA ASN A 42 -1.99 -8.93 -4.58
C ASN A 42 -2.37 -8.83 -6.08
N LEU A 43 -3.36 -8.00 -6.39
CA LEU A 43 -3.84 -7.82 -7.76
C LEU A 43 -2.78 -7.24 -8.70
N ILE A 44 -2.00 -6.24 -8.26
CA ILE A 44 -0.97 -5.61 -9.09
C ILE A 44 0.35 -6.39 -9.13
N GLY A 45 0.39 -7.59 -8.55
CA GLY A 45 1.48 -8.57 -8.71
C GLY A 45 2.45 -8.66 -7.54
N TYR A 46 2.09 -8.16 -6.36
CA TYR A 46 2.84 -8.34 -5.14
C TYR A 46 2.35 -9.54 -4.34
N ASN A 47 3.19 -10.02 -3.42
CA ASN A 47 2.79 -10.87 -2.31
C ASN A 47 3.18 -10.17 -1.00
N ASN A 48 2.34 -10.29 0.03
CA ASN A 48 2.67 -9.80 1.36
C ASN A 48 3.68 -10.77 2.00
N GLU A 49 4.83 -10.26 2.42
CA GLU A 49 5.73 -11.00 3.30
C GLU A 49 5.33 -10.66 4.72
N GLU A 50 4.97 -11.69 5.49
CA GLU A 50 4.36 -11.66 6.84
C GLU A 50 4.61 -10.38 7.66
N GLU A 51 3.52 -9.96 8.32
CA GLU A 51 3.39 -8.78 9.17
C GLU A 51 4.58 -8.65 10.13
N MET A 52 5.23 -7.49 10.13
CA MET A 52 6.14 -7.15 11.22
C MET A 52 5.32 -7.09 12.51
N GLU A 53 5.79 -7.74 13.58
CA GLU A 53 5.14 -7.73 14.89
C GLU A 53 4.72 -6.30 15.26
N HIS A 54 3.41 -6.09 15.40
CA HIS A 54 2.86 -4.82 15.86
C HIS A 54 2.84 -4.79 17.38
N ASP A 55 3.54 -3.82 17.98
CA ASP A 55 3.29 -3.42 19.36
C ASP A 55 1.91 -2.74 19.42
N GLU A 56 1.11 -3.05 20.44
CA GLU A 56 -0.25 -2.51 20.63
C GLU A 56 -0.28 -0.97 20.73
N HIS A 57 0.88 -0.34 20.97
CA HIS A 57 1.04 1.11 21.05
C HIS A 57 1.50 1.76 19.74
N ASP A 58 1.73 1.00 18.68
CA ASP A 58 2.31 1.54 17.46
C ASP A 58 1.25 2.27 16.62
N ILE A 59 1.45 3.58 16.46
CA ILE A 59 0.59 4.43 15.63
C ILE A 59 0.80 4.17 14.14
N PHE A 60 1.76 3.32 13.78
CA PHE A 60 2.10 2.95 12.42
C PHE A 60 1.82 1.49 12.11
N THR A 61 1.34 1.22 10.90
CA THR A 61 1.22 -0.08 10.27
C THR A 61 2.37 -0.27 9.28
N PHE A 62 3.09 -1.39 9.38
CA PHE A 62 4.22 -1.70 8.52
C PHE A 62 3.86 -2.81 7.55
N PHE A 63 4.14 -2.59 6.27
CA PHE A 63 3.93 -3.57 5.23
C PHE A 63 5.22 -3.85 4.47
N GLN A 64 5.43 -5.12 4.14
CA GLN A 64 6.50 -5.55 3.26
C GLN A 64 5.92 -6.37 2.11
N PHE A 65 5.99 -5.82 0.90
CA PHE A 65 5.48 -6.48 -0.29
C PHE A 65 6.62 -6.87 -1.22
N ARG A 66 6.69 -8.15 -1.62
CA ARG A 66 7.61 -8.58 -2.67
C ARG A 66 6.90 -8.59 -4.02
N LEU A 67 7.49 -7.91 -5.02
CA LEU A 67 6.98 -7.92 -6.38
C LEU A 67 7.25 -9.28 -7.03
N GLN A 68 6.22 -10.09 -7.25
CA GLN A 68 6.33 -11.40 -7.87
C GLN A 68 6.27 -11.33 -9.40
N THR A 69 5.42 -10.44 -9.92
CA THR A 69 5.22 -10.29 -11.35
C THR A 69 4.87 -8.86 -11.71
N LYS A 70 5.28 -8.43 -12.91
CA LYS A 70 4.79 -7.17 -13.48
C LYS A 70 3.57 -7.46 -14.33
N GLN A 71 2.40 -7.08 -13.83
CA GLN A 71 1.17 -7.23 -14.58
C GLN A 71 1.23 -6.36 -15.85
N LYS A 72 0.99 -6.98 -17.01
CA LYS A 72 0.97 -6.28 -18.31
C LYS A 72 -0.28 -5.41 -18.47
N THR A 73 -1.37 -5.82 -17.84
CA THR A 73 -2.68 -5.18 -17.90
C THR A 73 -3.24 -5.08 -16.49
N ILE A 74 -3.31 -3.85 -15.98
CA ILE A 74 -4.02 -3.51 -14.75
C ILE A 74 -5.22 -2.66 -15.17
N PRO A 75 -6.44 -2.90 -14.67
CA PRO A 75 -7.59 -2.05 -14.96
C PRO A 75 -7.26 -0.59 -14.63
N GLY A 76 -7.37 0.31 -15.61
CA GLY A 76 -6.90 1.70 -15.46
C GLY A 76 -7.62 2.49 -14.36
N ASP A 77 -8.87 2.11 -14.06
CA ASP A 77 -9.73 2.70 -13.05
C ASP A 77 -9.44 2.23 -11.61
N ILE A 78 -8.60 1.20 -11.44
CA ILE A 78 -8.37 0.62 -10.11
C ILE A 78 -7.68 1.59 -9.16
N TYR A 79 -6.75 2.39 -9.69
CA TYR A 79 -6.02 3.39 -8.93
C TYR A 79 -6.95 4.48 -8.40
N SER A 80 -8.00 4.84 -9.15
CA SER A 80 -9.04 5.76 -8.65
C SER A 80 -9.93 5.13 -7.60
N LYS A 81 -10.31 3.84 -7.77
CA LYS A 81 -11.23 3.14 -6.88
C LYS A 81 -10.63 2.84 -5.50
N ILE A 82 -9.31 2.64 -5.42
CA ILE A 82 -8.64 2.27 -4.17
C ILE A 82 -8.21 3.49 -3.34
N SER A 83 -8.30 4.70 -3.88
CA SER A 83 -7.85 5.93 -3.22
C SER A 83 -8.43 6.11 -1.81
N ASP A 84 -9.71 5.77 -1.62
CA ASP A 84 -10.44 5.93 -0.36
C ASP A 84 -10.12 4.89 0.73
N VAL A 85 -9.28 3.89 0.43
CA VAL A 85 -8.78 2.94 1.44
C VAL A 85 -7.92 3.64 2.50
N LEU A 86 -7.33 4.79 2.13
CA LEU A 86 -6.63 5.66 3.07
C LEU A 86 -7.39 6.97 3.27
N LEU A 87 -7.76 7.25 4.51
CA LEU A 87 -8.24 8.56 4.93
C LEU A 87 -7.14 9.62 4.72
N PRO A 88 -7.52 10.90 4.56
CA PRO A 88 -6.56 11.99 4.55
C PRO A 88 -5.68 11.96 5.81
N CYS A 89 -4.40 12.33 5.68
CA CYS A 89 -3.54 12.49 6.84
C CYS A 89 -3.97 13.76 7.59
N LEU A 90 -4.70 13.59 8.69
CA LEU A 90 -5.09 14.70 9.55
C LEU A 90 -3.99 14.96 10.56
N TYR A 91 -3.19 15.99 10.31
CA TYR A 91 -2.20 16.43 11.29
C TYR A 91 -2.92 17.15 12.44
N LYS A 92 -2.95 16.54 13.63
CA LYS A 92 -3.45 17.23 14.83
C LYS A 92 -2.50 18.37 15.18
N ARG A 93 -3.05 19.52 15.60
CA ARG A 93 -2.21 20.63 16.11
C ARG A 93 -1.40 20.11 17.31
N ARG A 94 -0.11 20.42 17.30
CA ARG A 94 0.83 20.15 18.38
C ARG A 94 0.67 21.19 19.49
#